data_AF-A0A975K3S5-F1
#
_entry.id   AF-A0A975K3S5-F1
#
_cell.length_a   1.000
_cell.length_b   1.000
_cell.length_c   1.000
_cell.angle_alpha   90.00
_cell.angle_beta   90.00
_cell.angle_gamma   90.00
#
_symmetry.space_group_name_H-M   'P 1'
#
loop_
_entity.id
_entity.type
_entity.pdbx_description
1 polymer ?
#
loop_
_entity_poly.entity_id
_entity_poly.type
_entity_poly.pdbx_seq_one_letter_code
_entity_poly.pdbx_strand_id
1 'polypeptide(L)'
;MTIADILTIYEGSNGDATKALYAELEKHGPIGIVALNLFRANKNSARAKVYRGGIRGKGSYRAMAYDRKQWAIDNLVDVLTAHAEALGIVWGWRIDEKQEFHRNVLYVEAPTGQISFHVRDRGKGPDYAKEWDGVRGASPQRACSFCAKVLEGVMV
;
A
#
# COMPACT_ATOMS: atom_id res chain seq x y z
N MET A 1 3.96 12.07 14.93
CA MET A 1 2.60 12.05 14.36
C MET A 1 1.94 10.77 14.84
N THR A 2 0.75 10.84 15.43
CA THR A 2 0.09 9.65 16.00
C THR A 2 -0.56 8.79 14.91
N ILE A 3 -0.93 7.55 15.24
CA ILE A 3 -1.71 6.71 14.33
C ILE A 3 -3.06 7.36 13.94
N ALA A 4 -3.70 8.09 14.86
CA ALA A 4 -4.98 8.78 14.60
C ALA A 4 -4.83 9.91 13.57
N ASP A 5 -3.73 10.66 13.65
CA ASP A 5 -3.40 11.70 12.65
C ASP A 5 -3.20 11.06 11.26
N ILE A 6 -2.45 9.96 11.19
CA ILE A 6 -2.16 9.26 9.93
C ILE A 6 -3.43 8.66 9.32
N LEU A 7 -4.32 8.09 10.14
CA LEU A 7 -5.63 7.62 9.70
C LEU A 7 -6.50 8.76 9.15
N THR A 8 -6.49 9.93 9.81
CA THR A 8 -7.18 11.12 9.31
C THR A 8 -6.65 11.54 7.94
N ILE A 9 -5.33 11.53 7.75
CA ILE A 9 -4.70 11.80 6.45
C ILE A 9 -5.09 10.73 5.43
N TYR A 10 -5.12 9.46 5.83
CA TYR A 10 -5.47 8.32 4.97
C TYR A 10 -6.91 8.40 4.44
N GLU A 11 -7.87 8.69 5.31
CA GLU A 11 -9.30 8.77 4.97
C GLU A 11 -9.66 10.07 4.25
N GLY A 12 -8.95 11.16 4.57
CA GLY A 12 -9.17 12.49 4.01
C GLY A 12 -8.70 12.68 2.57
N SER A 13 -8.97 13.88 2.04
CA SER A 13 -8.57 14.33 0.70
C SER A 13 -7.60 15.52 0.74
N ASN A 14 -7.02 15.82 1.90
CA ASN A 14 -6.03 16.88 2.04
C ASN A 14 -4.69 16.44 1.41
N GLY A 15 -4.43 16.95 0.20
CA GLY A 15 -3.23 16.62 -0.56
C GLY A 15 -1.94 17.12 0.09
N ASP A 16 -1.97 18.28 0.74
CA ASP A 16 -0.79 18.87 1.38
C ASP A 16 -0.42 18.12 2.65
N ALA A 17 -1.40 17.72 3.45
CA ALA A 17 -1.16 16.84 4.60
C ALA A 17 -0.59 15.47 4.16
N THR A 18 -1.07 14.93 3.04
CA THR A 18 -0.53 13.69 2.47
C THR A 18 0.93 13.84 2.03
N LYS A 19 1.26 14.95 1.35
CA LYS A 19 2.64 15.26 0.94
C LYS A 19 3.56 15.48 2.13
N ALA A 20 3.08 16.18 3.16
CA ALA A 20 3.83 16.40 4.40
C ALA A 20 4.16 15.07 5.09
N LEU A 21 3.20 14.15 5.19
CA LEU A 21 3.45 12.80 5.72
C LEU A 21 4.52 12.06 4.90
N TYR A 22 4.47 12.13 3.57
CA TYR A 22 5.51 11.51 2.73
C TYR A 22 6.89 12.10 3.00
N ALA A 23 7.00 13.42 3.03
CA ALA A 23 8.25 14.11 3.29
C ALA A 23 8.82 13.78 4.68
N GLU A 24 7.97 13.62 5.71
CA GLU A 24 8.43 13.17 7.03
C GLU A 24 8.93 11.72 7.00
N LEU A 25 8.20 10.80 6.35
CA LEU A 25 8.60 9.40 6.25
C LEU A 25 9.95 9.24 5.51
N GLU A 26 10.18 9.98 4.43
CA GLU A 26 11.43 9.90 3.64
C GLU A 26 12.69 10.19 4.47
N LYS A 27 12.58 11.01 5.52
CA LYS A 27 13.71 11.33 6.42
C LYS A 27 14.23 10.11 7.19
N HIS A 28 13.46 9.04 7.27
CA HIS A 28 13.84 7.79 7.94
C HIS A 28 14.54 6.79 7.00
N GLY A 29 15.04 7.25 5.84
CA GLY A 29 15.82 6.42 4.93
C GLY A 29 15.00 5.29 4.28
N PRO A 30 15.62 4.14 3.93
CA PRO A 30 14.95 3.09 3.17
C PRO A 30 13.65 2.58 3.79
N ILE A 31 13.59 2.41 5.11
CA ILE A 31 12.36 1.94 5.78
C ILE A 31 11.22 2.97 5.67
N GLY A 32 11.56 4.26 5.73
CA GLY A 32 10.64 5.36 5.48
C GLY A 32 10.10 5.37 4.06
N ILE A 33 10.98 5.12 3.08
CA ILE A 33 10.61 5.02 1.67
C ILE A 33 9.68 3.81 1.41
N VAL A 34 9.88 2.68 2.09
CA VAL A 34 8.94 1.56 2.02
C VAL A 34 7.59 1.96 2.65
N ALA A 35 7.59 2.54 3.85
CA ALA A 35 6.36 2.92 4.56
C ALA A 35 5.50 3.91 3.76
N LEU A 36 6.10 4.94 3.15
CA LEU A 36 5.36 5.91 2.34
C LEU A 36 4.73 5.27 1.10
N ASN A 37 5.44 4.34 0.45
CA ASN A 37 4.93 3.66 -0.74
C ASN A 37 3.81 2.68 -0.39
N LEU A 38 3.93 2.00 0.75
CA LEU A 38 2.90 1.09 1.25
C LEU A 38 1.62 1.84 1.64
N PHE A 39 1.75 3.01 2.27
CA PHE A 39 0.64 3.92 2.53
C PHE A 39 0.00 4.42 1.23
N ARG A 40 0.81 4.91 0.29
CA ARG A 40 0.36 5.42 -1.01
C ARG A 40 -0.40 4.35 -1.81
N ALA A 41 0.10 3.12 -1.87
CA ALA A 41 -0.57 2.00 -2.53
C ALA A 41 -1.92 1.67 -1.87
N ASN A 42 -1.99 1.66 -0.53
CA ASN A 42 -3.24 1.45 0.20
C ASN A 42 -4.27 2.54 -0.08
N LYS A 43 -3.86 3.82 0.04
CA LYS A 43 -4.77 4.95 -0.15
C LYS A 43 -5.33 4.98 -1.57
N ASN A 44 -4.50 4.78 -2.59
CA ASN A 44 -4.97 4.69 -3.98
C ASN A 44 -5.85 3.46 -4.22
N SER A 45 -5.53 2.31 -3.60
CA SER A 45 -6.37 1.11 -3.68
C SER A 45 -7.75 1.31 -3.08
N ALA A 46 -7.86 2.02 -1.95
CA ALA A 46 -9.14 2.37 -1.34
C ALA A 46 -9.95 3.31 -2.24
N ARG A 47 -9.32 4.34 -2.81
CA ARG A 47 -9.98 5.27 -3.74
C ARG A 47 -10.47 4.57 -5.01
N ALA A 48 -9.69 3.65 -5.59
CA ALA A 48 -10.12 2.87 -6.75
C ALA A 48 -11.40 2.08 -6.50
N LYS A 49 -11.60 1.55 -5.27
CA LYS A 49 -12.85 0.87 -4.89
C LYS A 49 -14.05 1.82 -4.86
N VAL A 50 -13.87 3.06 -4.38
CA VAL A 50 -14.93 4.07 -4.37
C VAL A 50 -15.35 4.43 -5.79
N TYR A 51 -14.40 4.69 -6.69
CA TYR A 51 -14.71 5.06 -8.08
C TYR A 51 -15.20 3.90 -8.94
N ARG A 52 -15.05 2.64 -8.51
CA ARG A 52 -15.57 1.46 -9.22
C ARG A 52 -17.09 1.54 -9.43
N GLY A 53 -17.84 2.07 -8.46
CA GLY A 53 -19.29 2.22 -8.53
C GLY A 53 -19.78 3.45 -9.29
N GLY A 54 -18.86 4.29 -9.78
CA GLY A 54 -19.18 5.63 -10.27
C GLY A 54 -19.61 6.58 -9.14
N ILE A 55 -19.68 7.88 -9.42
CA ILE A 55 -20.29 8.85 -8.53
C ILE A 55 -21.63 9.23 -9.14
N ARG A 56 -22.72 9.13 -8.39
CA ARG A 56 -24.03 9.53 -8.93
C ARG A 56 -23.98 11.00 -9.38
N GLY A 57 -24.25 11.25 -10.67
CA GLY A 57 -24.24 12.60 -11.27
C GLY A 57 -22.86 13.14 -11.67
N LYS A 58 -21.77 12.38 -11.50
CA LYS A 58 -20.43 12.73 -11.99
C LYS A 58 -19.82 11.48 -12.63
N GLY A 59 -19.39 11.54 -13.88
CA GLY A 59 -18.98 10.37 -14.69
C GLY A 59 -18.01 9.37 -14.02
N SER A 60 -17.80 8.22 -14.66
CA SER A 60 -16.97 7.15 -14.10
C SER A 60 -15.47 7.51 -14.18
N TYR A 61 -14.87 7.89 -13.05
CA TYR A 61 -13.41 8.06 -12.91
C TYR A 61 -12.68 6.73 -12.67
N ARG A 62 -13.34 5.61 -12.95
CA ARG A 62 -12.85 4.25 -12.63
C ARG A 62 -11.50 3.96 -13.26
N ALA A 63 -11.34 4.17 -14.57
CA ALA A 63 -10.09 3.86 -15.28
C ALA A 63 -8.91 4.60 -14.63
N MET A 64 -9.01 5.93 -14.52
CA MET A 64 -7.99 6.77 -13.89
C MET A 64 -7.64 6.33 -12.46
N ALA A 65 -8.63 5.91 -11.66
CA ALA A 65 -8.38 5.47 -10.29
C ALA A 65 -7.65 4.11 -10.24
N TYR A 66 -7.96 3.18 -11.14
CA TYR A 66 -7.25 1.91 -11.25
C TYR A 66 -5.84 2.08 -11.83
N ASP A 67 -5.65 2.96 -12.82
CA ASP A 67 -4.32 3.29 -13.35
C ASP A 67 -3.44 3.93 -12.27
N ARG A 68 -4.01 4.84 -11.48
CA ARG A 68 -3.32 5.46 -10.33
C ARG A 68 -2.96 4.43 -9.25
N LYS A 69 -3.83 3.44 -9.01
CA LYS A 69 -3.56 2.33 -8.11
C LYS A 69 -2.39 1.48 -8.64
N GLN A 70 -2.41 1.13 -9.92
CA GLN A 70 -1.34 0.33 -10.53
C GLN A 70 0.00 1.07 -10.44
N TRP A 71 0.05 2.33 -10.83
CA TRP A 71 1.24 3.18 -10.68
C TRP A 71 1.76 3.19 -9.24
N ALA A 72 0.89 3.33 -8.24
CA ALA A 72 1.31 3.32 -6.84
C ALA A 72 1.89 1.98 -6.39
N ILE A 73 1.36 0.87 -6.91
CA ILE A 73 1.86 -0.48 -6.62
C ILE A 73 3.20 -0.73 -7.33
N ASP A 74 3.37 -0.24 -8.55
CA ASP A 74 4.64 -0.36 -9.28
C ASP A 74 5.77 0.39 -8.54
N ASN A 75 5.49 1.59 -8.03
CA ASN A 75 6.44 2.33 -7.18
C ASN A 75 6.80 1.56 -5.89
N LEU A 76 5.81 0.91 -5.27
CA LEU A 76 6.06 0.07 -4.09
C LEU A 76 6.96 -1.12 -4.45
N VAL A 77 6.71 -1.78 -5.58
CA VAL A 77 7.51 -2.90 -6.07
C VAL A 77 8.95 -2.46 -6.37
N ASP A 78 9.15 -1.29 -6.96
CA ASP A 78 10.47 -0.72 -7.22
C ASP A 78 11.26 -0.56 -5.90
N VAL A 79 10.63 0.03 -4.89
CA VAL A 79 11.25 0.27 -3.58
C VAL A 79 11.50 -1.02 -2.81
N LEU A 80 10.57 -1.99 -2.87
CA LEU A 80 10.77 -3.30 -2.26
C LEU A 80 11.91 -4.07 -2.95
N THR A 81 12.01 -3.98 -4.27
CA THR A 81 13.12 -4.58 -5.02
C THR A 81 14.46 -3.98 -4.61
N ALA A 82 14.51 -2.67 -4.34
CA ALA A 82 15.73 -1.99 -3.96
C ALA A 82 16.15 -2.22 -2.50
N HIS A 83 15.21 -2.40 -1.57
CA HIS A 83 15.49 -2.30 -0.13
C HIS A 83 14.99 -3.45 0.73
N ALA A 84 14.07 -4.28 0.25
CA ALA A 84 13.39 -5.25 1.12
C ALA A 84 14.35 -6.28 1.73
N GLU A 85 15.35 -6.76 0.97
CA GLU A 85 16.36 -7.69 1.48
C GLU A 85 17.15 -7.08 2.64
N ALA A 86 17.70 -5.87 2.46
CA ALA A 86 18.45 -5.16 3.49
C ALA A 86 17.61 -4.81 4.72
N LEU A 87 16.29 -4.65 4.55
CA LEU A 87 15.33 -4.35 5.63
C LEU A 87 14.70 -5.61 6.24
N GLY A 88 15.04 -6.82 5.76
CA GLY A 88 14.41 -8.06 6.19
C GLY A 88 12.91 -8.15 5.90
N ILE A 89 12.40 -7.37 4.94
CA ILE A 89 10.98 -7.36 4.55
C ILE A 89 10.73 -8.47 3.54
N VAL A 90 9.88 -9.42 3.92
CA VAL A 90 9.42 -10.48 3.00
C VAL A 90 8.28 -9.95 2.15
N TRP A 91 8.37 -10.12 0.83
CA TRP A 91 7.34 -9.70 -0.11
C TRP A 91 7.36 -10.56 -1.37
N GLY A 92 6.31 -10.47 -2.19
CA GLY A 92 6.26 -11.11 -3.49
C GLY A 92 4.85 -11.24 -4.07
N TRP A 93 4.73 -11.98 -5.16
CA TRP A 93 3.49 -12.20 -5.89
C TRP A 93 2.91 -13.59 -5.69
N ARG A 94 1.58 -13.68 -5.60
CA ARG A 94 0.83 -14.94 -5.74
C ARG A 94 -0.38 -14.75 -6.64
N ILE A 95 -0.97 -15.86 -7.07
CA ILE A 95 -2.23 -15.90 -7.79
C ILE A 95 -3.34 -16.29 -6.80
N ASP A 96 -4.39 -15.48 -6.71
CA ASP A 96 -5.65 -15.83 -6.05
C ASP A 96 -6.54 -16.57 -7.04
N GLU A 97 -6.52 -17.90 -6.98
CA GLU A 97 -7.30 -18.79 -7.87
C GLU A 97 -8.81 -18.61 -7.71
N LYS A 98 -9.27 -17.97 -6.62
CA LYS A 98 -10.70 -17.72 -6.37
C LYS A 98 -11.20 -16.44 -7.05
N GLN A 99 -10.32 -15.66 -7.66
CA GLN A 99 -10.67 -14.43 -8.39
C GLN A 99 -10.49 -14.63 -9.89
N GLU A 100 -11.55 -14.41 -10.66
CA GLU A 100 -11.49 -14.43 -12.13
C GLU A 100 -10.73 -13.22 -12.68
N PHE A 101 -10.91 -12.05 -12.05
CA PHE A 101 -10.28 -10.78 -12.43
C PHE A 101 -9.44 -10.21 -11.29
N HIS A 102 -8.35 -9.51 -11.63
CA HIS A 102 -7.40 -8.98 -10.65
C HIS A 102 -6.80 -10.06 -9.73
N ARG A 103 -6.53 -11.24 -10.29
CA ARG A 103 -6.07 -12.43 -9.56
C ARG A 103 -4.62 -12.35 -9.08
N ASN A 104 -3.83 -11.42 -9.60
CA ASN A 104 -2.44 -11.25 -9.16
C ASN A 104 -2.45 -10.48 -7.83
N VAL A 105 -1.79 -11.02 -6.81
CA VAL A 105 -1.78 -10.45 -5.46
C VAL A 105 -0.35 -10.18 -5.04
N LEU A 106 -0.03 -8.92 -4.78
CA LEU A 106 1.20 -8.51 -4.11
C LEU A 106 1.00 -8.70 -2.61
N TYR A 107 1.91 -9.38 -1.94
CA TYR A 107 1.98 -9.52 -0.48
C TYR A 107 3.23 -8.84 0.06
N VAL A 108 3.10 -8.16 1.21
CA VAL A 108 4.19 -7.51 1.94
C VAL A 108 4.04 -7.81 3.43
N GLU A 109 5.04 -8.44 4.03
CA GLU A 109 5.15 -8.64 5.47
C GLU A 109 5.68 -7.38 6.14
N ALA A 110 4.77 -6.49 6.54
CA ALA A 110 5.15 -5.35 7.37
C ALA A 110 5.27 -5.79 8.84
N PRO A 111 6.05 -5.06 9.67
CA PRO A 111 6.11 -5.24 11.13
C PRO A 111 4.76 -5.07 11.86
N THR A 112 3.73 -4.63 11.15
CA THR A 112 2.36 -4.47 11.63
C THR A 112 1.41 -5.55 11.10
N GLY A 113 1.95 -6.54 10.38
CA GLY A 113 1.25 -7.66 9.78
C GLY A 113 1.25 -7.61 8.26
N GLN A 114 0.66 -8.63 7.66
CA GLN A 114 0.64 -8.81 6.22
C GLN A 114 -0.26 -7.77 5.52
N ILE A 115 0.21 -7.20 4.42
CA ILE A 115 -0.53 -6.26 3.60
C ILE A 115 -0.58 -6.79 2.17
N SER A 116 -1.75 -6.80 1.57
CA SER A 116 -1.92 -7.32 0.22
C SER A 116 -2.72 -6.45 -0.74
N PHE A 117 -2.42 -6.59 -2.03
CA PHE A 117 -3.06 -5.85 -3.11
C PHE A 117 -3.38 -6.74 -4.31
N HIS A 118 -4.67 -6.94 -4.59
CA HIS A 118 -5.13 -7.52 -5.86
C HIS A 118 -4.95 -6.53 -7.01
N VAL A 119 -4.31 -6.95 -8.09
CA VAL A 119 -4.07 -6.17 -9.31
C VAL A 119 -4.35 -7.01 -10.55
N ARG A 120 -4.60 -6.32 -11.66
CA ARG A 120 -4.83 -6.97 -12.95
C ARG A 120 -3.54 -7.57 -13.47
N ASP A 121 -2.50 -6.75 -13.53
CA ASP A 121 -1.22 -7.09 -14.16
C ASP A 121 -0.19 -7.36 -13.06
N ARG A 122 0.51 -8.51 -13.13
CA ARG A 122 1.60 -8.85 -12.22
C ARG A 122 2.79 -7.93 -12.51
N GLY A 123 3.34 -7.30 -11.49
CA GLY A 123 4.58 -6.53 -11.62
C GLY A 123 5.83 -7.40 -11.63
N LYS A 124 7.00 -6.74 -11.59
CA LYS A 124 8.29 -7.42 -11.38
C LYS A 124 8.43 -7.92 -9.93
N GLY A 125 9.41 -8.78 -9.70
CA GLY A 125 9.74 -9.28 -8.37
C GLY A 125 9.44 -10.76 -8.16
N PRO A 126 9.75 -11.26 -6.95
CA PRO A 126 9.71 -12.67 -6.63
C PRO A 126 8.28 -13.18 -6.44
N ASP A 127 8.13 -14.50 -6.44
CA ASP A 127 6.91 -15.14 -5.96
C ASP A 127 6.89 -15.14 -4.43
N TYR A 128 5.72 -14.93 -3.85
CA TYR A 128 5.53 -14.91 -2.41
C TYR A 128 5.39 -16.34 -1.89
N ALA A 129 6.32 -16.75 -1.03
CA ALA A 129 6.43 -18.12 -0.55
C ALA A 129 5.53 -18.46 0.66
N LYS A 130 4.92 -17.46 1.31
CA LYS A 130 4.11 -17.68 2.52
C LYS A 130 2.61 -17.67 2.22
N GLU A 131 1.84 -18.06 3.22
CA GLU A 131 0.38 -18.07 3.16
C GLU A 131 -0.25 -16.72 3.48
N TRP A 132 -1.44 -16.49 2.94
CA TRP A 132 -2.26 -15.35 3.34
C TRP A 132 -2.68 -15.52 4.80
N ASP A 133 -2.55 -14.47 5.60
CA ASP A 133 -2.87 -14.48 7.03
C ASP A 133 -4.37 -14.60 7.36
N GLY A 134 -5.24 -14.59 6.34
CA GLY A 134 -6.69 -14.73 6.49
C GLY A 134 -7.41 -13.47 6.96
N VAL A 135 -6.71 -12.37 7.25
CA VAL A 135 -7.32 -11.17 7.84
C VAL A 135 -7.78 -10.20 6.76
N ARG A 136 -9.10 -10.13 6.55
CA ARG A 136 -9.71 -9.22 5.58
C ARG A 136 -9.75 -7.79 6.11
N GLY A 137 -9.45 -6.83 5.25
CA GLY A 137 -9.65 -5.40 5.54
C GLY A 137 -8.62 -4.77 6.48
N ALA A 138 -7.60 -5.52 6.94
CA ALA A 138 -6.59 -5.00 7.86
C ALA A 138 -5.52 -4.10 7.19
N SER A 139 -5.35 -4.19 5.86
CA SER A 139 -4.29 -3.46 5.12
C SER A 139 -4.22 -1.95 5.43
N PRO A 140 -5.33 -1.17 5.47
CA PRO A 140 -5.27 0.25 5.78
C PRO A 140 -4.71 0.54 7.18
N GLN A 141 -5.23 -0.17 8.19
CA GLN A 141 -4.79 0.00 9.58
C GLN A 141 -3.31 -0.37 9.71
N ARG A 142 -2.91 -1.51 9.12
CA ARG A 142 -1.52 -1.99 9.16
C ARG A 142 -0.55 -1.00 8.50
N ALA A 143 -0.92 -0.44 7.35
CA ALA A 143 -0.11 0.57 6.67
C ALA A 143 0.03 1.85 7.51
N CYS A 144 -1.06 2.34 8.10
CA CYS A 144 -1.02 3.53 8.96
C CYS A 144 -0.22 3.28 10.24
N SER A 145 -0.40 2.12 10.88
CA SER A 145 0.42 1.70 12.03
C SER A 145 1.90 1.60 11.68
N PHE A 146 2.23 1.15 10.47
CA PHE A 146 3.62 1.02 10.05
C PHE A 146 4.26 2.40 9.87
N CYS A 147 3.56 3.34 9.24
CA CYS A 147 4.00 4.73 9.19
C CYS A 147 4.20 5.34 10.59
N ALA A 148 3.29 5.10 11.54
CA ALA A 148 3.43 5.57 12.91
C ALA A 148 4.72 5.03 13.57
N LYS A 149 4.94 3.71 13.50
CA LYS A 149 6.15 3.07 14.07
C LYS A 149 7.45 3.61 13.47
N VAL A 150 7.46 3.88 12.16
CA VAL A 150 8.64 4.49 11.50
C VAL A 150 8.90 5.90 12.03
N LEU A 151 7.86 6.74 12.13
CA LEU A 151 7.98 8.11 12.65
C LEU A 151 8.36 8.16 14.14
N GLU A 152 7.98 7.13 14.91
CA GLU A 152 8.38 6.98 16.32
C GLU A 152 9.82 6.47 16.47
N GLY A 153 10.46 6.01 15.39
CA GLY A 153 11.83 5.45 15.43
C GLY A 153 11.93 4.10 16.13
N VAL A 154 10.80 3.38 16.30
CA VAL A 154 10.73 2.08 16.99
C VAL A 154 11.00 0.91 16.02
N MET A 155 11.39 1.23 14.78
CA MET A 155 11.77 0.26 13.76
C MET A 155 13.29 0.22 13.66
N VAL A 156 13.92 -0.86 14.13
CA VAL A 156 15.35 -1.18 13.97
C VAL A 156 15.48 -2.51 13.26
#